data_AF-A0A960AZY6-F1
#
_entry.id   AF-A0A960AZY6-F1
#
_cell.length_a   1.000
_cell.length_b   1.000
_cell.length_c   1.000
_cell.angle_alpha   90.00
_cell.angle_beta   90.00
_cell.angle_gamma   90.00
#
_symmetry.space_group_name_H-M   'P 1'
#
loop_
_entity.id
_entity.type
_entity.pdbx_description
1 polymer ?
#
loop_
_entity_poly.entity_id
_entity_poly.type
_entity_poly.pdbx_seq_one_letter_code
_entity_poly.pdbx_strand_id
1 'polypeptide(L)' 'IQVEALDRARLLSDITMALSDAHVNILSASLTTTRDRVAKTRFTFEMADAKHLDTVLKAVRAVPSVFDVYRVTQ' A
#
# COMPACT_ATOMS: atom_id res chain seq x y z
N ILE A 1 5.54 1.90 4.06
CA ILE A 1 5.25 0.44 3.86
C ILE A 1 5.64 0.04 2.44
N GLN A 2 5.91 -1.25 2.22
CA GLN A 2 6.04 -1.84 0.89
C GLN A 2 4.84 -2.78 0.63
N VAL A 3 4.28 -2.69 -0.57
CA VAL A 3 3.14 -3.48 -1.05
C VAL A 3 3.59 -4.25 -2.28
N GLU A 4 3.29 -5.54 -2.33
CA GLU A 4 3.52 -6.41 -3.47
C GLU A 4 2.20 -7.01 -3.95
N ALA A 5 1.92 -6.84 -5.24
CA ALA A 5 0.64 -7.17 -5.82
C ALA A 5 0.79 -7.63 -7.28
N LEU A 6 -0.17 -8.41 -7.75
CA LEU A 6 -0.34 -8.64 -9.19
C LEU A 6 -0.96 -7.40 -9.83
N ASP A 7 -0.30 -6.87 -10.86
CA ASP A 7 -0.73 -5.66 -11.53
C ASP A 7 -2.02 -5.87 -12.29
N ARG A 8 -2.92 -4.89 -12.17
CA ARG A 8 -4.20 -4.84 -12.88
C ARG A 8 -4.66 -3.39 -13.00
N ALA A 9 -5.60 -3.18 -13.91
CA ALA A 9 -6.28 -1.90 -14.03
C ALA A 9 -6.79 -1.44 -12.65
N ARG A 10 -6.51 -0.18 -12.33
CA ARG A 10 -6.89 0.52 -11.08
C ARG A 10 -6.18 0.09 -9.79
N LEU A 11 -5.17 -0.79 -9.85
CA LEU A 11 -4.45 -1.23 -8.64
C LEU A 11 -3.94 -0.06 -7.77
N LEU A 12 -3.25 0.92 -8.37
CA LEU A 12 -2.74 2.07 -7.61
C LEU A 12 -3.87 2.89 -6.98
N SER A 13 -4.98 3.06 -7.70
CA SER A 13 -6.16 3.78 -7.20
C SER A 13 -6.79 3.07 -6.01
N ASP A 14 -6.96 1.75 -6.09
CA ASP A 14 -7.57 0.96 -5.03
C ASP A 14 -6.71 0.97 -3.76
N ILE A 15 -5.38 0.88 -3.89
CA ILE A 15 -4.46 0.96 -2.74
C ILE A 15 -4.50 2.37 -2.13
N THR A 16 -4.50 3.42 -2.97
CA THR A 16 -4.58 4.81 -2.49
C THR A 16 -5.89 5.05 -1.75
N MET A 17 -7.00 4.52 -2.25
CA MET A 17 -8.31 4.61 -1.59
C MET A 17 -8.31 3.89 -0.24
N ALA A 18 -7.77 2.67 -0.16
CA ALA A 18 -7.66 1.93 1.11
C ALA A 18 -6.82 2.66 2.15
N LEU A 19 -5.76 3.37 1.73
CA LEU A 19 -4.97 4.22 2.62
C LEU A 19 -5.75 5.46 3.07
N SER A 20 -6.46 6.12 2.16
CA SER A 20 -7.31 7.27 2.50
C SER A 20 -8.45 6.88 3.46
N ASP A 21 -9.09 5.73 3.26
CA ASP A 21 -10.14 5.19 4.15
C ASP A 21 -9.59 4.84 5.54
N ALA A 22 -8.30 4.48 5.62
CA ALA A 22 -7.58 4.31 6.88
C ALA A 22 -7.15 5.64 7.52
N HIS A 23 -7.57 6.79 6.96
CA HIS A 23 -7.31 8.13 7.48
C HIS A 23 -5.82 8.46 7.65
N VAL A 24 -4.96 7.96 6.76
CA VAL A 24 -3.54 8.33 6.73
C VAL A 24 -3.25 9.43 5.73
N ASN A 25 -2.28 10.29 6.04
CA ASN A 25 -1.83 11.35 5.14
C ASN A 25 -0.67 10.84 4.28
N ILE A 26 -0.89 10.64 2.98
CA ILE A 26 0.14 10.12 2.07
C ILE A 26 1.13 11.24 1.73
N LEU A 27 2.41 11.04 2.07
CA LEU A 27 3.50 11.96 1.76
C LEU A 27 4.12 11.65 0.40
N SER A 28 4.30 10.36 0.09
CA SER A 28 4.80 9.93 -1.22
C SER A 28 4.41 8.50 -1.54
N ALA A 29 4.33 8.22 -2.83
CA ALA A 29 4.14 6.89 -3.37
C ALA A 29 5.07 6.69 -4.57
N SER A 30 5.71 5.54 -4.65
CA SER A 30 6.42 5.10 -5.86
C SER A 30 5.97 3.70 -6.23
N LEU A 31 5.73 3.49 -7.53
CA LEU A 31 5.28 2.22 -8.08
C LEU A 31 6.21 1.79 -9.20
N THR A 32 6.56 0.51 -9.22
CA THR A 32 7.27 -0.11 -10.34
C THR A 32 6.65 -1.48 -10.60
N THR A 33 6.32 -1.73 -11.87
CA THR A 33 5.80 -3.02 -12.30
C THR A 33 6.89 -3.77 -13.05
N THR A 34 7.15 -5.02 -12.65
CA THR A 34 8.09 -5.90 -13.34
C THR A 34 7.47 -6.55 -14.57
N ARG A 35 8.28 -7.21 -15.40
CA ARG A 35 7.79 -7.93 -16.60
C ARG A 35 6.81 -9.06 -16.25
N ASP A 36 6.94 -9.63 -15.06
CA ASP A 36 6.07 -10.70 -14.55
C ASP A 36 4.75 -10.16 -13.96
N ARG A 37 4.42 -8.89 -14.25
CA ARG A 37 3.24 -8.17 -13.75
C ARG A 37 3.18 -8.09 -12.23
N VAL A 38 4.34 -8.08 -11.56
CA VAL A 38 4.39 -7.81 -10.12
C VAL A 38 4.60 -6.32 -9.91
N ALA A 39 3.59 -5.67 -9.34
CA ALA A 39 3.67 -4.29 -8.89
C ALA A 39 4.30 -4.23 -7.50
N LYS A 40 5.42 -3.52 -7.40
CA LYS A 40 6.06 -3.15 -6.14
C LYS A 40 5.77 -1.69 -5.87
N THR A 41 5.05 -1.43 -4.78
CA THR A 41 4.66 -0.07 -4.41
C THR A 41 5.22 0.27 -3.05
N ARG A 42 5.81 1.46 -2.92
CA ARG A 42 6.27 2.01 -1.66
C ARG A 42 5.45 3.23 -1.33
N PHE A 43 4.83 3.21 -0.16
CA PHE A 43 4.09 4.35 0.38
C PHE A 43 4.79 4.88 1.63
N THR A 44 4.96 6.19 1.68
CA THR A 44 5.34 6.94 2.87
C THR A 44 4.16 7.80 3.27
N PHE A 45 3.76 7.74 4.52
CA PHE A 45 2.59 8.44 5.04
C PHE A 45 2.78 8.76 6.53
N GLU A 46 2.01 9.74 7.00
CA GLU A 46 1.89 10.08 8.42
C GLU A 46 0.59 9.51 8.99
N MET A 47 0.65 9.14 10.27
CA MET A 47 -0.50 8.62 11.02
C MET A 47 -0.45 9.14 12.46
N ALA A 48 -1.62 9.28 13.09
CA ALA A 48 -1.73 9.87 14.43
C ALA A 48 -1.13 9.00 15.55
N ASP A 49 -1.23 7.67 15.45
CA ASP A 49 -0.67 6.71 16.40
C ASP A 49 -0.04 5.54 15.64
N ALA A 50 1.16 5.13 16.07
CA ALA A 50 1.86 3.96 15.54
C ALA A 50 1.04 2.66 15.70
N LYS A 51 0.15 2.57 16.71
CA LYS A 51 -0.77 1.45 16.88
C LYS A 51 -1.77 1.31 15.71
N HIS A 52 -1.98 2.37 14.94
CA HIS A 52 -2.84 2.33 13.75
C HIS A 52 -2.20 1.53 12.60
N LEU A 53 -0.87 1.35 12.59
CA LEU A 53 -0.17 0.71 11.48
C LEU A 53 -0.74 -0.68 11.13
N ASP A 54 -1.11 -1.48 12.13
CA ASP A 54 -1.69 -2.82 11.90
C ASP A 54 -3.02 -2.74 11.15
N THR A 55 -3.86 -1.75 11.44
CA THR A 55 -5.12 -1.49 10.72
C THR A 55 -4.84 -1.10 9.27
N VAL A 56 -3.85 -0.22 9.04
CA VAL A 56 -3.45 0.19 7.69
C VAL A 56 -2.94 -1.01 6.87
N LEU A 57 -2.06 -1.82 7.46
CA LEU A 57 -1.52 -3.01 6.79
C LEU A 57 -2.65 -4.01 6.45
N LYS A 58 -3.62 -4.21 7.35
CA LYS A 58 -4.79 -5.06 7.09
C LYS A 58 -5.67 -4.50 5.96
N ALA A 59 -5.94 -3.20 5.96
CA ALA A 59 -6.75 -2.55 4.93
C ALA A 59 -6.11 -2.69 3.54
N VAL A 60 -4.81 -2.43 3.43
CA VAL A 60 -4.06 -2.58 2.17
C VAL A 60 -4.00 -4.05 1.73
N ARG A 61 -3.80 -4.99 2.66
CA ARG A 61 -3.80 -6.44 2.34
C ARG A 61 -5.16 -6.93 1.85
N ALA A 62 -6.26 -6.28 2.23
CA ALA A 62 -7.60 -6.63 1.75
C ALA A 62 -7.88 -6.17 0.31
N VAL A 63 -7.03 -5.30 -0.26
CA VAL A 63 -7.18 -4.87 -1.66
C VAL A 63 -6.96 -6.07 -2.60
N PRO A 64 -7.88 -6.36 -3.53
CA PRO A 64 -7.73 -7.48 -4.44
C PRO A 64 -6.43 -7.37 -5.26
N SER A 65 -5.76 -8.51 -5.41
CA SER A 65 -4.44 -8.68 -6.06
C SER A 65 -3.22 -8.33 -5.21
N VAL A 66 -3.38 -7.72 -4.02
CA VAL A 66 -2.31 -7.59 -3.04
C VAL A 66 -2.07 -8.94 -2.37
N PHE A 67 -0.85 -9.46 -2.45
CA PHE A 67 -0.48 -10.72 -1.80
C PHE A 67 0.50 -10.50 -0.64
N ASP A 68 1.24 -9.39 -0.63
CA ASP A 68 2.07 -9.04 0.52
C ASP A 68 2.10 -7.54 0.83
N VAL A 69 2.20 -7.23 2.11
CA VAL A 69 2.39 -5.88 2.62
C VAL A 69 3.10 -5.91 3.96
N TYR A 70 4.13 -5.07 4.09
CA TYR A 70 4.96 -5.03 5.28
C TYR A 70 5.53 -3.64 5.55
N ARG A 71 5.88 -3.40 6.81
CA ARG A 71 6.64 -2.22 7.22
C ARG A 71 8.07 -2.36 6.70
N VAL A 72 8.58 -1.26 6.15
CA VAL A 72 9.99 -1.10 5.80
C VAL A 72 10.50 0.11 6.56
N THR A 73 11.61 -0.05 7.27
CA THR A 73 12.34 1.07 7.87
C THR A 73 13.29 1.63 6.83
N GLN A 74 13.32 2.95 6.70
CA GLN A 74 14.33 3.65 5.93
C GLN A 74 15.42 4.12 6.87
#